data_AF-A0ABD6MT09-F1
#
_entry.id   AF-A0ABD6MT09-F1
#
_cell.length_a   1.000
_cell.length_b   1.000
_cell.length_c   1.000
_cell.angle_alpha   90.00
_cell.angle_beta   90.00
_cell.angle_gamma   90.00
#
_symmetry.space_group_name_H-M   'P 1'
#
loop_
_entity.id
_entity.type
_entity.pdbx_description
1 polymer ?
#
loop_
_entity_poly.entity_id
_entity_poly.type
_entity_poly.pdbx_seq_one_letter_code
_entity_poly.pdbx_strand_id
1 'polypeptide(L)'
;YNDAGQISLGITSAVDVDGRTFENLQLGGNASVQVTDTTDEVVAKLTATPSVTEGGEITYTITLTNKDGLPINNHSALTFTLSDGKTVITVPANGTVG
;
A
#
# COMPACT_ATOMS: atom_id res chain seq x y z
N TYR A 1 4.63 5.30 -2.41
CA TYR A 1 4.22 6.25 -1.38
C TYR A 1 4.32 7.64 -1.96
N ASN A 2 3.17 8.23 -2.28
CA ASN A 2 3.12 9.61 -2.75
C ASN A 2 2.77 10.46 -1.54
N ASP A 3 3.55 11.51 -1.29
CA ASP A 3 3.43 12.34 -0.10
C ASP A 3 2.05 13.03 -0.04
N ALA A 4 1.51 13.23 1.16
CA ALA A 4 0.22 13.88 1.33
C ALA A 4 0.29 15.33 0.79
N GLY A 5 -0.64 15.69 -0.08
CA GLY A 5 -0.67 16.99 -0.75
C GLY A 5 -1.95 17.76 -0.45
N GLN A 6 -1.83 19.08 -0.32
CA GLN A 6 -2.98 19.98 -0.26
C GLN A 6 -3.03 20.81 -1.56
N ILE A 7 -4.17 20.76 -2.25
CA ILE A 7 -4.47 21.67 -3.35
C ILE A 7 -5.39 22.76 -2.81
N SER A 8 -4.94 24.02 -2.91
CA SER A 8 -5.68 25.20 -2.50
C SER A 8 -5.99 26.05 -3.73
N LEU A 9 -7.26 26.36 -3.96
CA LEU A 9 -7.71 27.26 -5.01
C LEU A 9 -8.50 28.41 -4.39
N GLY A 10 -8.20 29.63 -4.81
CA GLY A 10 -8.90 30.84 -4.38
C GLY A 10 -8.68 31.98 -5.38
N ILE A 11 -9.65 32.89 -5.43
CA ILE A 11 -9.52 34.15 -6.17
C ILE A 11 -8.72 35.09 -5.26
N THR A 12 -7.51 35.48 -5.68
CA THR A 12 -6.58 36.20 -4.79
C THR A 12 -6.80 37.70 -4.87
N SER A 13 -7.34 38.20 -5.98
CA SER A 13 -7.71 39.61 -6.11
C SER A 13 -8.72 39.89 -7.22
N ALA A 14 -9.34 41.08 -7.17
CA ALA A 14 -10.26 41.57 -8.19
C ALA A 14 -9.63 41.76 -9.59
N VAL A 15 -8.31 41.74 -9.72
CA VAL A 15 -7.60 41.87 -11.01
C VAL A 15 -7.42 40.55 -11.75
N ASP A 16 -7.83 39.41 -11.16
CA ASP A 16 -7.70 38.09 -11.77
C ASP A 16 -8.66 37.87 -12.98
N VAL A 17 -9.57 38.83 -13.26
CA VAL A 17 -10.51 38.77 -14.38
C VAL A 17 -10.39 40.05 -15.23
N ASP A 18 -9.53 40.02 -16.25
CA ASP A 18 -9.42 40.97 -17.37
C ASP A 18 -9.71 42.46 -17.04
N GLY A 19 -9.16 42.96 -15.92
CA GLY A 19 -9.21 44.39 -15.57
C GLY A 19 -10.61 44.96 -15.27
N ARG A 20 -11.60 44.12 -14.91
CA ARG A 20 -12.94 44.58 -14.52
C ARG A 20 -13.04 44.79 -13.01
N THR A 21 -13.59 45.93 -12.58
CA THR A 21 -13.90 46.19 -11.17
C THR A 21 -15.23 45.52 -10.81
N PHE A 22 -15.25 44.70 -9.76
CA PHE A 22 -16.48 44.14 -9.21
C PHE A 22 -17.10 45.14 -8.22
N GLU A 23 -18.34 45.59 -8.45
CA GLU A 23 -19.11 46.27 -7.42
C GLU A 23 -19.46 45.27 -6.29
N ASN A 24 -19.05 45.58 -5.06
CA ASN A 24 -19.34 44.80 -3.85
C ASN A 24 -18.75 43.37 -3.86
N LEU A 25 -17.47 43.22 -4.26
CA LEU A 25 -16.76 41.94 -4.17
C LEU A 25 -16.58 41.49 -2.71
N GLN A 26 -17.27 40.41 -2.35
CA GLN A 26 -17.02 39.68 -1.11
C GLN A 26 -16.26 38.40 -1.46
N LEU A 27 -14.98 38.35 -1.09
CA LEU A 27 -14.18 37.14 -1.23
C LEU A 27 -14.59 36.14 -0.15
N GLY A 28 -14.97 34.93 -0.58
CA GLY A 28 -15.13 33.79 0.31
C GLY A 28 -13.77 33.29 0.81
N GLY A 29 -13.80 32.39 1.80
CA GLY A 29 -12.60 31.66 2.22
C GLY A 29 -12.07 30.72 1.14
N ASN A 30 -10.84 30.24 1.33
CA ASN A 30 -10.24 29.26 0.42
C ASN A 30 -11.03 27.94 0.41
N ALA A 31 -11.16 27.34 -0.77
CA ALA A 31 -11.61 25.96 -0.88
C ALA A 31 -10.38 25.06 -0.78
N SER A 32 -10.41 24.10 0.15
CA SER A 32 -9.35 23.10 0.30
C SER A 32 -9.90 21.70 0.12
N VAL A 33 -9.14 20.86 -0.60
CA VAL A 33 -9.41 19.43 -0.73
C VAL A 33 -8.21 18.70 -0.12
N GLN A 34 -8.50 17.80 0.82
CA GLN A 34 -7.49 16.94 1.42
C GLN A 34 -7.33 15.69 0.58
N VAL A 35 -6.11 15.41 0.12
CA VAL A 35 -5.78 14.13 -0.51
C VAL A 35 -5.27 13.21 0.59
N THR A 36 -6.11 12.28 1.02
CA THR A 36 -5.72 11.25 1.99
C THR A 36 -4.97 10.14 1.27
N ASP A 37 -3.72 9.88 1.68
CA ASP A 37 -2.97 8.70 1.23
C ASP A 37 -3.68 7.42 1.71
N THR A 38 -3.74 6.42 0.85
CA THR A 38 -4.29 5.11 1.21
C THR A 38 -3.13 4.21 1.59
N THR A 39 -3.01 3.89 2.88
CA THR A 39 -2.09 2.84 3.32
C THR A 39 -2.55 1.52 2.74
N ASP A 40 -1.82 0.99 1.75
CA ASP A 40 -2.04 -0.35 1.23
C ASP A 40 -1.59 -1.38 2.28
N GLU A 41 -2.56 -1.96 2.98
CA GLU A 41 -2.29 -3.04 3.93
C GLU A 41 -2.01 -4.34 3.19
N VAL A 42 -0.89 -4.98 3.53
CA VAL A 42 -0.47 -6.28 3.01
C VAL A 42 -0.30 -7.25 4.16
N VAL A 43 -1.03 -8.36 4.11
CA VAL A 43 -0.94 -9.45 5.09
C VAL A 43 -0.20 -10.61 4.45
N ALA A 44 0.89 -11.06 5.09
CA ALA A 44 1.65 -12.22 4.67
C ALA A 44 1.38 -13.41 5.59
N LYS A 45 0.99 -14.55 5.02
CA LYS A 45 0.77 -15.80 5.75
C LYS A 45 1.72 -16.89 5.24
N LEU A 46 2.59 -17.37 6.13
CA LEU A 46 3.44 -18.54 5.91
C LEU A 46 2.77 -19.78 6.49
N THR A 47 2.55 -20.79 5.65
CA THR A 47 2.02 -22.11 6.05
C THR A 47 3.02 -23.20 5.71
N ALA A 48 3.17 -24.18 6.60
CA ALA A 48 3.96 -25.39 6.39
C ALA A 48 3.06 -26.63 6.38
N THR A 49 3.52 -27.71 5.75
CA THR A 49 2.87 -29.02 5.87
C THR A 49 2.84 -29.47 7.35
N PRO A 50 1.67 -29.83 7.91
CA PRO A 50 1.49 -30.01 9.35
C PRO A 50 2.21 -31.24 9.92
N SER A 51 2.43 -32.26 9.09
CA SER A 51 3.22 -33.44 9.44
C SER A 51 3.83 -34.04 8.18
N VAL A 52 4.99 -34.65 8.36
CA VAL A 52 5.68 -35.44 7.35
C VAL A 52 6.03 -36.80 7.96
N THR A 53 6.06 -37.85 7.14
CA THR A 53 6.67 -39.13 7.56
C THR A 53 8.16 -38.92 7.81
N GLU A 54 8.80 -39.78 8.60
CA GLU A 54 10.26 -39.73 8.80
C GLU A 54 10.97 -39.76 7.43
N GLY A 55 11.76 -38.73 7.13
CA GLY A 55 12.40 -38.52 5.82
C GLY A 55 11.54 -37.81 4.77
N GLY A 56 10.34 -37.33 5.11
CA GLY A 56 9.50 -36.50 4.25
C GLY A 56 9.92 -35.03 4.23
N GLU A 57 9.58 -34.35 3.13
CA GLU A 57 9.91 -32.95 2.86
C GLU A 57 8.83 -32.01 3.41
N ILE A 58 9.23 -30.93 4.09
CA ILE A 58 8.30 -29.93 4.62
C ILE A 58 8.11 -28.85 3.55
N THR A 59 6.92 -28.79 2.97
CA THR A 59 6.62 -27.74 1.98
C THR A 59 6.11 -26.47 2.67
N TYR A 60 6.74 -25.34 2.36
CA TYR A 60 6.34 -24.01 2.78
C TYR A 60 5.63 -23.26 1.64
N THR A 61 4.49 -22.65 1.97
CA THR A 61 3.67 -21.85 1.04
C THR A 61 3.43 -20.46 1.64
N ILE A 62 3.56 -19.42 0.79
CA ILE A 62 3.21 -18.05 1.14
C ILE A 62 1.95 -17.62 0.43
N THR A 63 1.07 -16.96 1.16
CA THR A 63 -0.05 -16.22 0.59
C THR A 63 0.02 -14.78 1.06
N LEU A 64 0.05 -13.85 0.10
CA LEU A 64 -0.10 -12.41 0.36
C LEU A 64 -1.53 -11.99 0.05
N THR A 65 -2.16 -11.24 0.95
CA THR A 65 -3.49 -10.66 0.73
C THR A 65 -3.53 -9.18 1.07
N ASN A 66 -4.40 -8.43 0.40
CA ASN A 66 -4.71 -7.06 0.82
C ASN A 66 -5.72 -7.05 2.00
N LYS A 67 -6.07 -5.86 2.51
CA LYS A 67 -7.10 -5.68 3.55
C LYS A 67 -8.47 -6.31 3.24
N ASP A 68 -8.80 -6.50 1.96
CA ASP A 68 -10.06 -7.08 1.51
C ASP A 68 -9.95 -8.60 1.29
N GLY A 69 -8.81 -9.20 1.63
CA GLY A 69 -8.54 -10.64 1.45
C GLY A 69 -8.22 -11.05 0.01
N LEU A 70 -8.03 -10.10 -0.91
CA LEU A 70 -7.69 -10.39 -2.30
C LEU A 70 -6.22 -10.78 -2.43
N PRO A 71 -5.87 -11.79 -3.24
CA PRO A 71 -4.49 -12.25 -3.40
C PRO A 71 -3.63 -11.18 -4.07
N ILE A 72 -2.43 -10.97 -3.54
CA ILE A 72 -1.40 -10.11 -4.11
C ILE A 72 -0.36 -11.00 -4.78
N ASN A 73 -0.44 -11.11 -6.12
CA ASN A 73 0.42 -12.01 -6.91
C ASN A 73 1.61 -11.28 -7.57
N ASN A 74 1.60 -9.94 -7.57
CA ASN A 74 2.68 -9.13 -8.12
C ASN A 74 3.70 -8.83 -7.02
N HIS A 75 4.47 -9.84 -6.65
CA HIS A 75 5.53 -9.72 -5.64
C HIS A 75 6.81 -10.41 -6.12
N SER A 76 7.95 -10.00 -5.57
CA SER A 76 9.22 -10.70 -5.77
C SER A 76 9.35 -11.89 -4.80
N ALA A 77 10.43 -12.66 -4.91
CA ALA A 77 10.73 -13.71 -3.94
C ALA A 77 10.76 -13.14 -2.51
N LEU A 78 10.25 -13.91 -1.56
CA LEU A 78 10.16 -13.53 -0.16
C LEU A 78 11.06 -14.41 0.70
N THR A 79 11.76 -13.79 1.65
CA THR A 79 12.68 -14.46 2.57
C THR A 79 12.14 -14.42 3.99
N PHE A 80 12.05 -15.58 4.64
CA PHE A 80 11.62 -15.71 6.02
C PHE A 80 12.71 -16.38 6.84
N THR A 81 13.05 -15.77 7.96
CA THR A 81 13.93 -16.40 8.96
C THR A 81 13.04 -17.05 10.00
N LEU A 82 13.20 -18.36 10.20
CA LEU A 82 12.47 -19.08 11.25
C LEU A 82 12.95 -18.63 12.64
N SER A 83 12.17 -18.96 13.67
CA SER A 83 12.46 -18.57 15.06
C SER A 83 13.77 -19.13 15.61
N ASP A 84 14.37 -20.13 14.95
CA ASP A 84 15.69 -20.65 15.26
C ASP A 84 16.84 -19.68 14.88
N GLY A 85 16.53 -18.62 14.13
CA GLY A 85 17.48 -17.59 13.69
C GLY A 85 18.52 -18.08 12.68
N LYS A 86 18.41 -19.31 12.18
CA LYS A 86 19.39 -19.95 11.28
C LYS A 86 18.77 -20.40 9.97
N THR A 87 17.53 -20.86 10.02
CA THR A 87 16.84 -21.37 8.84
C THR A 87 16.22 -20.21 8.09
N VAL A 88 16.69 -20.01 6.85
CA VAL A 88 16.17 -18.99 5.93
C VAL A 88 15.43 -19.69 4.80
N ILE A 89 14.12 -19.44 4.73
CA ILE A 89 13.23 -19.97 3.70
C ILE A 89 13.05 -18.90 2.63
N THR A 90 13.43 -19.20 1.39
CA THR A 90 13.20 -18.32 0.23
C THR A 90 12.11 -18.90 -0.64
N VAL A 91 10.97 -18.22 -0.71
CA VAL A 91 9.81 -18.65 -1.50
C VAL A 91 9.73 -17.79 -2.76
N PRO A 92 9.79 -18.37 -3.97
CA PRO A 92 9.65 -17.61 -5.21
C PRO A 92 8.25 -17.01 -5.33
N ALA A 93 8.11 -16.01 -6.20
CA ALA A 93 6.82 -15.38 -6.46
C ALA A 93 5.78 -16.42 -6.87
N ASN A 94 4.62 -16.41 -6.20
CA ASN A 94 3.51 -17.34 -6.46
C ASN A 94 3.88 -18.85 -6.38
N GLY A 95 4.97 -19.20 -5.69
CA GLY A 95 5.47 -20.57 -5.61
C GLY A 95 5.54 -21.14 -4.20
N THR A 96 6.11 -22.34 -4.11
CA THR A 96 6.38 -23.05 -2.86
C THR A 96 7.84 -23.49 -2.84
N VAL A 97 8.33 -23.82 -1.65
CA VAL A 97 9.67 -24.38 -1.45
C VAL A 97 9.58 -25.57 -0.50
N GLY A 98 10.40 -26.59 -0.73
CA GLY A 98 10.53 -27.78 0.11
C GLY A 98 11.99 -28.09 0.38
#